data_AF-A0A2K8M527-F1
#
_entry.id   AF-A0A2K8M527-F1
#
_cell.length_a   1.000
_cell.length_b   1.000
_cell.length_c   1.000
_cell.angle_alpha   90.00
_cell.angle_beta   90.00
_cell.angle_gamma   90.00
#
_symmetry.space_group_name_H-M   'P 1'
#
loop_
_entity.id
_entity.type
_entity.pdbx_description
1 polymer ?
#
loop_
_entity_poly.entity_id
_entity_poly.type
_entity_poly.pdbx_seq_one_letter_code
_entity_poly.pdbx_strand_id
1 'polypeptide(L)'
;MRYRVESGERPDGLYATLDERTFAAQRSTTDGTLLLTVIGDEEAPEGFDREHEGKSARVVLANEVPATFDLRTYVEYDDELFEVAPGDQPNLTLRWTRHDPLRAAQLGLTDFSVTVPGKQLTGLWLTRHDYGEPKAEIDGGDQTRILRGIGRTLRQVPGGWTRVAAQFRQVGDYAELEVRAVGDENGPVSVALPGTPQLSTLFSQLRAAMYQPETGTWFQGTFTLDADSQFDFDFDADQEPDWRLPPNDAGEPARESYLVELTRFPRPDKHLPDWLGAKAGLPLSIGFRQARPVDAHNEGERPVVNRPPVPPDQVRGVLDYLFRSPVVLHRPVPQPDLFAPGAPPDVPQAFHTDGTWIWPAAVPHYLRKYGVPPEPELVEHIRAAGFRPPIVRDLVRATAEADVLGKPRPGRTEADIPDDSSLARAVRGEPNRGLRAAETLALLQQRLVEHGVPSSAYRIGADEVPAEGVWTLRRAENRWEVSRPPSVEPVAFASLADAARFLLGTLLMLPPQAPDESDQPADWPILPMRGEPPLSFFRGKRIVALPAGTTVVRFGPDAGNLVHPNAVRFLETSLTPDRERDRHEYRVQRTIRVLTGVTAPWGGQPGGAVAYLLPRPIAQHLEQGALSRL
;
A
#
# COMPACT_ATOMS: atom_id res chain seq x y z
N MET A 1 -12.47 -12.48 -21.98
CA MET A 1 -12.80 -13.74 -21.27
C MET A 1 -14.03 -13.47 -20.43
N ARG A 2 -15.07 -14.32 -20.49
CA ARG A 2 -16.21 -14.18 -19.57
C ARG A 2 -15.86 -14.88 -18.26
N TYR A 3 -16.20 -14.28 -17.13
CA TYR A 3 -16.00 -14.87 -15.80
C TYR A 3 -17.32 -15.41 -15.28
N ARG A 4 -17.27 -16.57 -14.63
CA ARG A 4 -18.41 -17.20 -13.96
C ARG A 4 -17.94 -17.73 -12.61
N VAL A 5 -18.80 -17.65 -11.60
CA VAL A 5 -18.56 -18.25 -10.28
C VAL A 5 -19.58 -19.36 -10.06
N GLU A 6 -19.11 -20.51 -9.59
CA GLU A 6 -19.98 -21.57 -9.08
C GLU A 6 -19.96 -21.56 -7.54
N SER A 7 -20.99 -20.98 -6.94
CA SER A 7 -21.09 -20.79 -5.49
C SER A 7 -21.93 -21.90 -4.84
N GLY A 8 -21.69 -23.17 -5.20
CA GLY A 8 -22.43 -24.35 -4.72
C GLY A 8 -22.28 -24.61 -3.22
N GLU A 9 -22.17 -25.88 -2.81
CA GLU A 9 -21.91 -26.23 -1.41
C GLU A 9 -20.55 -25.64 -0.98
N ARG A 10 -20.57 -24.80 0.08
CA ARG A 10 -19.39 -24.10 0.58
C ARG A 10 -18.86 -24.86 1.79
N PRO A 11 -17.55 -25.13 1.88
CA PRO A 11 -16.98 -25.92 2.97
C PRO A 11 -16.76 -25.06 4.22
N ASP A 12 -17.60 -24.07 4.50
CA ASP A 12 -17.41 -23.14 5.61
C ASP A 12 -17.62 -23.85 6.95
N GLY A 13 -16.65 -23.73 7.87
CA GLY A 13 -16.75 -24.35 9.18
C GLY A 13 -15.42 -24.86 9.73
N LEU A 14 -15.51 -25.57 10.86
CA LEU A 14 -14.36 -26.12 11.57
C LEU A 14 -14.03 -27.53 11.07
N TYR A 15 -12.74 -27.82 10.96
CA TYR A 15 -12.20 -29.10 10.54
C TYR A 15 -11.06 -29.55 11.45
N ALA A 16 -10.78 -30.85 11.42
CA ALA A 16 -9.68 -31.46 12.16
C ALA A 16 -8.88 -32.38 11.24
N THR A 17 -7.57 -32.46 11.48
CA THR A 17 -6.73 -33.48 10.84
C THR A 17 -6.38 -34.56 11.88
N LEU A 18 -6.71 -35.81 11.57
CA LEU A 18 -6.40 -36.98 12.41
C LEU A 18 -5.91 -38.11 11.48
N ASP A 19 -4.76 -38.71 11.79
CA ASP A 19 -4.15 -39.80 11.01
C ASP A 19 -4.05 -39.52 9.50
N GLU A 20 -3.54 -38.33 9.13
CA GLU A 20 -3.44 -37.82 7.74
C GLU A 20 -4.78 -37.61 7.01
N ARG A 21 -5.93 -37.79 7.68
CA ARG A 21 -7.27 -37.56 7.10
C ARG A 21 -7.91 -36.30 7.65
N THR A 22 -8.73 -35.65 6.83
CA THR A 22 -9.46 -34.42 7.18
C THR A 22 -10.91 -34.77 7.50
N PHE A 23 -11.43 -34.27 8.62
CA PHE A 23 -12.80 -34.48 9.08
C PHE A 23 -13.48 -33.12 9.33
N ALA A 24 -14.78 -33.04 9.08
CA ALA A 24 -15.57 -31.93 9.59
C ALA A 24 -15.62 -32.04 11.11
N ALA A 25 -15.49 -30.92 11.82
CA ALA A 25 -15.39 -30.89 13.26
C ALA A 25 -16.43 -29.95 13.87
N GLN A 26 -17.05 -30.38 14.96
CA GLN A 26 -17.88 -29.52 15.81
C GLN A 26 -17.35 -29.53 17.23
N ARG A 27 -17.09 -28.35 17.79
CA ARG A 27 -16.59 -28.20 19.15
C ARG A 27 -17.73 -28.23 20.15
N SER A 28 -17.65 -29.14 21.12
CA SER A 28 -18.57 -29.17 22.24
C SER A 28 -18.34 -27.98 23.16
N THR A 29 -19.42 -27.34 23.60
CA THR A 29 -19.38 -26.18 24.51
C THR A 29 -19.28 -26.59 25.98
N THR A 30 -19.39 -27.88 26.32
CA THR A 30 -19.57 -28.33 27.71
C THR A 30 -18.46 -29.20 28.27
N ASP A 31 -17.73 -29.94 27.43
CA ASP A 31 -16.83 -31.01 27.90
C ASP A 31 -15.47 -31.06 27.18
N GLY A 32 -15.15 -30.07 26.35
CA GLY A 32 -13.85 -30.00 25.68
C GLY A 32 -13.63 -31.10 24.63
N THR A 33 -14.70 -31.74 24.15
CA THR A 33 -14.64 -32.74 23.07
C THR A 33 -14.85 -32.11 21.69
N LEU A 34 -14.40 -32.83 20.67
CA LEU A 34 -14.69 -32.57 19.26
C LEU A 34 -15.50 -33.74 18.69
N LEU A 35 -16.60 -33.44 17.99
CA LEU A 35 -17.28 -34.39 17.14
C LEU A 35 -16.67 -34.32 15.74
N LEU A 36 -16.03 -35.40 15.30
CA LEU A 36 -15.45 -35.55 13.97
C LEU A 36 -16.43 -36.30 13.07
N THR A 37 -16.69 -35.78 11.89
CA THR A 37 -17.61 -36.36 10.91
C THR A 37 -16.88 -36.56 9.57
N VAL A 38 -17.08 -37.72 8.95
CA VAL A 38 -16.50 -38.05 7.64
C VAL A 38 -17.02 -37.07 6.58
N ILE A 39 -16.14 -36.63 5.67
CA ILE A 39 -16.45 -35.70 4.58
C ILE A 39 -16.67 -36.50 3.29
N GLY A 40 -17.65 -36.09 2.48
CA GLY A 40 -17.96 -36.76 1.20
C GLY A 40 -18.39 -38.22 1.39
N ASP A 41 -18.11 -39.04 0.38
CA ASP A 41 -18.44 -40.47 0.33
C ASP A 41 -17.25 -41.36 0.74
N GLU A 42 -16.36 -40.86 1.60
CA GLU A 42 -15.19 -41.63 2.07
C GLU A 42 -15.59 -42.79 3.01
N GLU A 43 -14.85 -43.90 2.94
CA GLU A 43 -15.07 -45.04 3.83
C GLU A 43 -14.68 -44.69 5.27
N ALA A 44 -15.60 -44.97 6.21
CA ALA A 44 -15.44 -44.63 7.61
C ALA A 44 -14.21 -45.32 8.21
N PRO A 45 -13.30 -44.57 8.88
CA PRO A 45 -12.18 -45.16 9.60
C PRO A 45 -12.65 -46.01 10.80
N GLU A 46 -11.78 -46.88 11.28
CA GLU A 46 -12.02 -47.65 12.51
C GLU A 46 -12.29 -46.71 13.71
N GLY A 47 -13.36 -47.00 14.47
CA GLY A 47 -13.79 -46.22 15.63
C GLY A 47 -14.74 -45.05 15.32
N PHE A 48 -15.17 -44.86 14.07
CA PHE A 48 -16.26 -43.95 13.70
C PHE A 48 -17.64 -44.62 13.79
N ASP A 49 -17.96 -45.12 15.00
CA ASP A 49 -19.15 -45.94 15.26
C ASP A 49 -20.44 -45.14 15.51
N ARG A 50 -20.36 -43.80 15.54
CA ARG A 50 -21.53 -42.92 15.71
C ARG A 50 -22.02 -42.40 14.36
N GLU A 51 -23.22 -41.82 14.35
CA GLU A 51 -23.80 -41.16 13.19
C GLU A 51 -24.18 -39.73 13.56
N HIS A 52 -23.87 -38.78 12.69
CA HIS A 52 -24.27 -37.36 12.79
C HIS A 52 -24.69 -36.87 11.40
N GLU A 53 -25.91 -36.35 11.27
CA GLU A 53 -26.46 -35.87 9.98
C GLU A 53 -26.35 -36.89 8.83
N GLY A 54 -26.53 -38.18 9.14
CA GLY A 54 -26.45 -39.26 8.14
C GLY A 54 -25.04 -39.71 7.78
N LYS A 55 -24.01 -39.20 8.45
CA LYS A 55 -22.59 -39.53 8.19
C LYS A 55 -21.94 -40.15 9.42
N SER A 56 -21.00 -41.07 9.19
CA SER A 56 -20.22 -41.68 10.27
C SER A 56 -19.40 -40.63 11.03
N ALA A 57 -19.41 -40.75 12.36
CA ALA A 57 -18.83 -39.77 13.26
C ALA A 57 -18.14 -40.43 14.46
N ARG A 58 -17.22 -39.68 15.09
CA ARG A 58 -16.50 -40.07 16.29
C ARG A 58 -16.33 -38.87 17.22
N VAL A 59 -16.51 -39.07 18.52
CA VAL A 59 -16.16 -38.06 19.51
C VAL A 59 -14.75 -38.33 20.03
N VAL A 60 -13.91 -37.30 20.04
CA VAL A 60 -12.53 -37.34 20.54
C VAL A 60 -12.31 -36.18 21.52
N LEU A 61 -11.31 -36.29 22.38
CA LEU A 61 -10.92 -35.14 23.20
C LEU A 61 -10.18 -34.12 22.33
N ALA A 62 -10.41 -32.82 22.56
CA ALA A 62 -9.79 -31.78 21.72
C ALA A 62 -8.24 -31.80 21.77
N ASN A 63 -7.64 -32.32 22.84
CA ASN A 63 -6.19 -32.45 22.98
C ASN A 63 -5.60 -33.70 22.26
N GLU A 64 -6.44 -34.64 21.84
CA GLU A 64 -6.03 -35.79 21.01
C GLU A 64 -5.92 -35.40 19.53
N VAL A 65 -6.52 -34.27 19.14
CA VAL A 65 -6.44 -33.73 17.79
C VAL A 65 -5.23 -32.80 17.70
N PRO A 66 -4.21 -33.13 16.88
CA PRO A 66 -2.97 -32.35 16.83
C PRO A 66 -3.17 -30.94 16.28
N ALA A 67 -4.10 -30.77 15.34
CA ALA A 67 -4.44 -29.48 14.76
C ALA A 67 -5.89 -29.45 14.27
N THR A 68 -6.53 -28.29 14.48
CA THR A 68 -7.82 -27.95 13.88
C THR A 68 -7.66 -26.76 12.96
N PHE A 69 -8.58 -26.54 12.04
CA PHE A 69 -8.56 -25.36 11.19
C PHE A 69 -9.97 -24.96 10.80
N ASP A 70 -10.19 -23.67 10.57
CA ASP A 70 -11.45 -23.12 10.10
C ASP A 70 -11.32 -22.71 8.64
N LEU A 71 -12.38 -22.94 7.87
CA LEU A 71 -12.50 -22.55 6.48
C LEU A 71 -13.61 -21.52 6.32
N ARG A 72 -13.32 -20.49 5.52
CA ARG A 72 -14.28 -19.42 5.18
C ARG A 72 -14.21 -19.11 3.69
N THR A 73 -15.37 -19.02 3.07
CA THR A 73 -15.49 -18.64 1.67
C THR A 73 -15.53 -17.13 1.55
N TYR A 74 -14.67 -16.61 0.67
CA TYR A 74 -14.65 -15.21 0.29
C TYR A 74 -14.94 -15.07 -1.19
N VAL A 75 -15.50 -13.93 -1.56
CA VAL A 75 -15.95 -13.65 -2.91
C VAL A 75 -15.62 -12.23 -3.33
N GLU A 76 -15.58 -12.04 -4.64
CA GLU A 76 -15.42 -10.73 -5.27
C GLU A 76 -16.75 -10.30 -5.91
N TYR A 77 -17.23 -9.12 -5.50
CA TYR A 77 -18.46 -8.52 -6.00
C TYR A 77 -18.25 -7.02 -6.23
N ASP A 78 -18.55 -6.54 -7.44
CA ASP A 78 -18.43 -5.13 -7.83
C ASP A 78 -17.05 -4.52 -7.46
N ASP A 79 -15.98 -5.24 -7.83
CA ASP A 79 -14.58 -4.90 -7.56
C ASP A 79 -14.21 -4.81 -6.05
N GLU A 80 -15.01 -5.40 -5.16
CA GLU A 80 -14.76 -5.47 -3.71
C GLU A 80 -14.77 -6.89 -3.15
N LEU A 81 -14.12 -7.05 -2.00
CA LEU A 81 -13.91 -8.35 -1.35
C LEU A 81 -14.82 -8.52 -0.14
N PHE A 82 -15.48 -9.67 -0.07
CA PHE A 82 -16.45 -9.98 0.97
C PHE A 82 -16.24 -11.40 1.52
N GLU A 83 -16.45 -11.57 2.81
CA GLU A 83 -16.73 -12.87 3.42
C GLU A 83 -18.19 -13.26 3.13
N VAL A 84 -18.44 -14.52 2.78
CA VAL A 84 -19.82 -15.02 2.64
C VAL A 84 -20.35 -15.36 4.03
N ALA A 85 -21.46 -14.75 4.42
CA ALA A 85 -22.12 -15.09 5.67
C ALA A 85 -22.69 -16.54 5.60
N PRO A 86 -22.71 -17.28 6.73
CA PRO A 86 -23.27 -18.61 6.77
C PRO A 86 -24.74 -18.66 6.29
N GLY A 87 -25.10 -19.68 5.50
CA GLY A 87 -26.49 -19.97 5.12
C GLY A 87 -26.68 -20.50 3.70
N ASP A 88 -27.70 -21.34 3.50
CA ASP A 88 -27.93 -22.06 2.23
C ASP A 88 -28.91 -21.34 1.28
N GLN A 89 -29.00 -20.02 1.42
CA GLN A 89 -29.93 -19.23 0.61
C GLN A 89 -29.42 -19.05 -0.83
N PRO A 90 -30.32 -18.98 -1.83
CA PRO A 90 -29.95 -18.73 -3.22
C PRO A 90 -29.34 -17.33 -3.44
N ASN A 91 -29.68 -16.37 -2.57
CA ASN A 91 -29.01 -15.09 -2.46
C ASN A 91 -28.02 -15.14 -1.30
N LEU A 92 -26.80 -14.69 -1.54
CA LEU A 92 -25.72 -14.72 -0.59
C LEU A 92 -25.66 -13.38 0.15
N THR A 93 -25.65 -13.42 1.47
CA THR A 93 -25.31 -12.26 2.28
C THR A 93 -23.79 -12.17 2.38
N LEU A 94 -23.26 -11.05 1.91
CA LEU A 94 -21.83 -10.77 1.82
C LEU A 94 -21.46 -9.73 2.87
N ARG A 95 -20.42 -10.00 3.67
CA ARG A 95 -19.86 -9.09 4.68
C ARG A 95 -18.58 -8.49 4.16
N TRP A 96 -18.51 -7.18 4.10
CA TRP A 96 -17.36 -6.48 3.54
C TRP A 96 -16.14 -6.64 4.44
N THR A 97 -14.99 -6.85 3.83
CA THR A 97 -13.74 -7.17 4.53
C THR A 97 -13.04 -5.97 5.15
N ARG A 98 -13.54 -4.75 4.91
CA ARG A 98 -12.97 -3.51 5.41
C ARG A 98 -13.89 -2.85 6.44
N HIS A 99 -13.28 -2.05 7.31
CA HIS A 99 -13.95 -1.34 8.39
C HIS A 99 -13.90 0.18 8.17
N ASP A 100 -14.52 0.65 7.09
CA ASP A 100 -14.68 2.08 6.80
C ASP A 100 -16.17 2.43 6.63
N PRO A 101 -16.83 3.00 7.64
CA PRO A 101 -18.26 3.34 7.57
C PRO A 101 -18.61 4.30 6.43
N LEU A 102 -17.73 5.27 6.14
CA LEU A 102 -17.96 6.25 5.08
C LEU A 102 -17.95 5.55 3.71
N ARG A 103 -16.94 4.71 3.46
CA ARG A 103 -16.85 3.96 2.20
C ARG A 103 -17.94 2.92 2.08
N ALA A 104 -18.30 2.24 3.16
CA ALA A 104 -19.41 1.29 3.17
C ALA A 104 -20.71 1.96 2.70
N ALA A 105 -21.05 3.12 3.27
CA ALA A 105 -22.22 3.90 2.85
C ALA A 105 -22.10 4.36 1.38
N GLN A 106 -20.91 4.79 0.95
CA GLN A 106 -20.69 5.20 -0.43
C GLN A 106 -20.88 4.06 -1.45
N LEU A 107 -20.53 2.84 -1.05
CA LEU A 107 -20.70 1.62 -1.83
C LEU A 107 -22.12 1.02 -1.74
N GLY A 108 -22.99 1.61 -0.92
CA GLY A 108 -24.36 1.14 -0.70
C GLY A 108 -24.44 -0.14 0.10
N LEU A 109 -23.53 -0.30 1.06
CA LEU A 109 -23.55 -1.40 2.01
C LEU A 109 -24.35 -0.99 3.24
N THR A 110 -25.19 -1.90 3.74
CA THR A 110 -25.94 -1.73 5.00
C THR A 110 -25.28 -2.59 6.06
N ASP A 111 -24.87 -2.00 7.18
CA ASP A 111 -24.11 -2.70 8.23
C ASP A 111 -22.93 -3.49 7.66
N PHE A 112 -22.16 -2.85 6.77
CA PHE A 112 -21.03 -3.44 6.06
C PHE A 112 -21.39 -4.66 5.20
N SER A 113 -22.67 -4.85 4.87
CA SER A 113 -23.17 -6.05 4.20
C SER A 113 -24.03 -5.74 2.97
N VAL A 114 -24.14 -6.70 2.07
CA VAL A 114 -25.05 -6.68 0.91
C VAL A 114 -25.55 -8.08 0.59
N THR A 115 -26.79 -8.22 0.11
CA THR A 115 -27.34 -9.51 -0.31
C THR A 115 -27.49 -9.56 -1.82
N VAL A 116 -26.84 -10.53 -2.47
CA VAL A 116 -26.77 -10.60 -3.94
C VAL A 116 -26.97 -12.01 -4.45
N PRO A 117 -27.51 -12.20 -5.67
CA PRO A 117 -27.52 -13.50 -6.33
C PRO A 117 -26.08 -13.98 -6.63
N GLY A 118 -25.77 -15.26 -6.37
CA GLY A 118 -24.42 -15.81 -6.60
C GLY A 118 -23.88 -15.65 -8.04
N LYS A 119 -24.78 -15.54 -9.03
CA LYS A 119 -24.43 -15.27 -10.44
C LYS A 119 -23.80 -13.89 -10.70
N GLN A 120 -23.88 -12.95 -9.74
CA GLN A 120 -23.26 -11.63 -9.84
C GLN A 120 -21.82 -11.60 -9.32
N LEU A 121 -21.35 -12.69 -8.71
CA LEU A 121 -19.99 -12.80 -8.22
C LEU A 121 -19.02 -12.91 -9.40
N THR A 122 -17.82 -12.37 -9.21
CA THR A 122 -16.76 -12.35 -10.24
C THR A 122 -15.50 -13.11 -9.82
N GLY A 123 -15.37 -13.41 -8.53
CA GLY A 123 -14.29 -14.19 -7.96
C GLY A 123 -14.77 -14.95 -6.72
N LEU A 124 -14.07 -16.03 -6.41
CA LEU A 124 -14.34 -16.89 -5.25
C LEU A 124 -13.04 -17.56 -4.83
N TRP A 125 -12.76 -17.57 -3.54
CA TRP A 125 -11.64 -18.29 -2.94
C TRP A 125 -11.99 -18.73 -1.53
N LEU A 126 -11.19 -19.65 -1.01
CA LEU A 126 -11.31 -20.19 0.34
C LEU A 126 -10.15 -19.66 1.18
N THR A 127 -10.42 -19.14 2.36
CA THR A 127 -9.39 -18.88 3.36
C THR A 127 -9.39 -20.00 4.38
N ARG A 128 -8.20 -20.34 4.88
CA ARG A 128 -7.98 -21.31 5.95
C ARG A 128 -7.24 -20.64 7.10
N HIS A 129 -7.68 -20.91 8.32
CA HIS A 129 -6.98 -20.49 9.53
C HIS A 129 -6.73 -21.69 10.44
N ASP A 130 -5.46 -22.03 10.67
CA ASP A 130 -5.03 -23.15 11.49
C ASP A 130 -4.99 -22.77 12.98
N TYR A 131 -5.53 -23.63 13.83
CA TYR A 131 -5.42 -23.54 15.27
C TYR A 131 -4.59 -24.69 15.83
N GLY A 132 -3.54 -24.34 16.57
CA GLY A 132 -2.65 -25.27 17.25
C GLY A 132 -1.36 -24.58 17.65
N GLU A 133 -0.61 -25.17 18.58
CA GLU A 133 0.71 -24.64 18.94
C GLU A 133 1.66 -24.76 17.74
N PRO A 134 2.31 -23.66 17.30
CA PRO A 134 3.25 -23.72 16.20
C PRO A 134 4.49 -24.53 16.62
N LYS A 135 4.83 -25.54 15.83
CA LYS A 135 6.02 -26.35 16.00
C LYS A 135 6.85 -26.30 14.73
N ALA A 136 8.17 -26.30 14.89
CA ALA A 136 9.08 -26.37 13.75
C ALA A 136 8.87 -27.70 13.01
N GLU A 137 8.79 -27.63 11.68
CA GLU A 137 8.73 -28.82 10.84
C GLU A 137 10.11 -29.49 10.76
N ILE A 138 10.18 -30.83 10.87
CA ILE A 138 11.45 -31.54 11.15
C ILE A 138 11.87 -32.53 10.03
N ASP A 139 10.97 -33.01 9.15
CA ASP A 139 11.38 -33.82 7.98
C ASP A 139 10.25 -33.94 6.93
N GLY A 140 10.64 -34.19 5.67
CA GLY A 140 9.82 -34.04 4.47
C GLY A 140 8.93 -35.24 4.14
N GLY A 141 7.62 -34.98 4.05
CA GLY A 141 6.65 -35.93 3.50
C GLY A 141 6.91 -36.28 2.03
N ASP A 142 6.26 -37.35 1.54
CA ASP A 142 6.37 -37.76 0.13
C ASP A 142 5.69 -36.73 -0.79
N GLN A 143 6.49 -35.79 -1.30
CA GLN A 143 6.06 -34.73 -2.22
C GLN A 143 5.33 -35.30 -3.45
N THR A 144 5.78 -36.44 -3.98
CA THR A 144 5.19 -37.06 -5.18
C THR A 144 3.81 -37.62 -4.86
N ARG A 145 3.63 -38.27 -3.70
CA ARG A 145 2.33 -38.75 -3.24
C ARG A 145 1.35 -37.58 -3.05
N ILE A 146 1.81 -36.47 -2.46
CA ILE A 146 0.97 -35.29 -2.19
C ILE A 146 0.54 -34.61 -3.51
N LEU A 147 1.47 -34.37 -4.44
CA LEU A 147 1.17 -33.80 -5.77
C LEU A 147 0.16 -34.65 -6.55
N ARG A 148 0.29 -35.97 -6.52
CA ARG A 148 -0.70 -36.89 -7.11
C ARG A 148 -2.05 -36.83 -6.39
N GLY A 149 -2.06 -36.59 -5.08
CA GLY A 149 -3.28 -36.32 -4.30
C GLY A 149 -3.99 -35.07 -4.82
N ILE A 150 -3.27 -33.96 -4.97
CA ILE A 150 -3.77 -32.69 -5.49
C ILE A 150 -4.39 -32.88 -6.88
N GLY A 151 -3.65 -33.53 -7.79
CA GLY A 151 -4.14 -33.83 -9.14
C GLY A 151 -5.41 -34.68 -9.17
N ARG A 152 -5.53 -35.68 -8.26
CA ARG A 152 -6.76 -36.49 -8.14
C ARG A 152 -7.96 -35.66 -7.68
N THR A 153 -7.77 -34.79 -6.69
CA THR A 153 -8.85 -33.91 -6.20
C THR A 153 -9.30 -32.93 -7.29
N LEU A 154 -8.37 -32.32 -8.04
CA LEU A 154 -8.71 -31.40 -9.12
C LEU A 154 -9.38 -32.09 -10.31
N ARG A 155 -9.08 -33.37 -10.57
CA ARG A 155 -9.73 -34.12 -11.64
C ARG A 155 -11.23 -34.37 -11.40
N GLN A 156 -11.68 -34.32 -10.14
CA GLN A 156 -13.09 -34.49 -9.78
C GLN A 156 -13.93 -33.23 -10.02
N VAL A 157 -13.29 -32.10 -10.36
CA VAL A 157 -13.98 -30.85 -10.70
C VAL A 157 -14.91 -31.08 -11.89
N PRO A 158 -16.21 -30.80 -11.77
CA PRO A 158 -17.18 -30.99 -12.84
C PRO A 158 -16.98 -30.01 -14.00
N GLY A 159 -17.40 -30.42 -15.20
CA GLY A 159 -17.38 -29.59 -16.42
C GLY A 159 -16.31 -30.00 -17.43
N GLY A 160 -16.59 -29.82 -18.72
CA GLY A 160 -15.67 -30.10 -19.84
C GLY A 160 -14.53 -29.07 -19.96
N TRP A 161 -13.78 -28.88 -18.88
CA TRP A 161 -12.65 -27.95 -18.87
C TRP A 161 -11.46 -28.49 -19.66
N THR A 162 -10.70 -27.57 -20.25
CA THR A 162 -9.42 -27.85 -20.94
C THR A 162 -8.24 -27.77 -19.99
N ARG A 163 -8.34 -26.91 -18.96
CA ARG A 163 -7.34 -26.70 -17.92
C ARG A 163 -8.01 -26.31 -16.60
N VAL A 164 -7.50 -26.83 -15.49
CA VAL A 164 -7.85 -26.41 -14.13
C VAL A 164 -6.57 -26.06 -13.37
N ALA A 165 -6.59 -24.98 -12.61
CA ALA A 165 -5.49 -24.53 -11.79
C ALA A 165 -5.96 -24.25 -10.36
N ALA A 166 -5.14 -24.63 -9.39
CA ALA A 166 -5.31 -24.27 -7.99
C ALA A 166 -4.11 -23.44 -7.55
N GLN A 167 -4.39 -22.22 -7.12
CA GLN A 167 -3.40 -21.32 -6.55
C GLN A 167 -3.56 -21.29 -5.03
N PHE A 168 -2.48 -21.61 -4.34
CA PHE A 168 -2.42 -21.68 -2.89
C PHE A 168 -1.40 -20.67 -2.37
N ARG A 169 -1.77 -19.93 -1.33
CA ARG A 169 -0.91 -18.97 -0.62
C ARG A 169 -0.98 -19.28 0.86
N GLN A 170 0.15 -19.29 1.56
CA GLN A 170 0.14 -19.51 3.01
C GLN A 170 1.26 -18.75 3.70
N VAL A 171 0.95 -18.18 4.86
CA VAL A 171 1.91 -17.69 5.83
C VAL A 171 1.44 -18.11 7.23
N GLY A 172 2.27 -18.89 7.90
CA GLY A 172 2.00 -19.40 9.24
C GLY A 172 0.71 -20.21 9.28
N ASP A 173 -0.25 -19.71 10.06
CA ASP A 173 -1.56 -20.28 10.27
C ASP A 173 -2.62 -19.82 9.27
N TYR A 174 -2.32 -18.84 8.40
CA TYR A 174 -3.28 -18.30 7.43
C TYR A 174 -2.96 -18.75 6.00
N ALA A 175 -3.97 -19.22 5.27
CA ALA A 175 -3.85 -19.58 3.86
C ALA A 175 -5.05 -19.15 3.00
N GLU A 176 -4.80 -18.96 1.70
CA GLU A 176 -5.82 -18.77 0.66
C GLU A 176 -5.69 -19.86 -0.40
N LEU A 177 -6.83 -20.37 -0.87
CA LEU A 177 -6.94 -21.32 -1.97
C LEU A 177 -7.94 -20.81 -3.00
N GLU A 178 -7.47 -20.60 -4.22
CA GLU A 178 -8.29 -20.20 -5.36
C GLU A 178 -8.24 -21.28 -6.44
N VAL A 179 -9.39 -21.77 -6.89
CA VAL A 179 -9.48 -22.78 -7.96
C VAL A 179 -10.17 -22.18 -9.17
N ARG A 180 -9.53 -22.27 -10.34
CA ARG A 180 -10.07 -21.78 -11.61
C ARG A 180 -9.99 -22.85 -12.69
N ALA A 181 -11.09 -23.04 -13.41
CA ALA A 181 -11.14 -23.87 -14.61
C ALA A 181 -11.37 -23.01 -15.85
N VAL A 182 -10.80 -23.43 -16.99
CA VAL A 182 -11.00 -22.79 -18.30
C VAL A 182 -11.52 -23.84 -19.27
N GLY A 183 -12.67 -23.57 -19.91
CA GLY A 183 -13.30 -24.45 -20.90
C GLY A 183 -13.77 -23.70 -22.14
N ASP A 184 -14.06 -24.46 -23.21
CA ASP A 184 -14.37 -23.94 -24.55
C ASP A 184 -15.80 -24.25 -25.04
N GLU A 185 -16.71 -24.72 -24.18
CA GLU A 185 -18.04 -25.14 -24.66
C GLU A 185 -18.84 -24.01 -25.35
N ASN A 186 -18.45 -22.73 -25.18
CA ASN A 186 -18.95 -21.58 -25.96
C ASN A 186 -17.91 -20.43 -26.09
N GLY A 187 -16.61 -20.74 -26.23
CA GLY A 187 -15.49 -19.80 -26.15
C GLY A 187 -14.82 -19.76 -24.76
N PRO A 188 -13.66 -19.09 -24.58
CA PRO A 188 -12.88 -19.17 -23.34
C PRO A 188 -13.61 -18.49 -22.17
N VAL A 189 -14.22 -19.32 -21.31
CA VAL A 189 -14.83 -18.91 -20.04
C VAL A 189 -13.91 -19.35 -18.91
N SER A 190 -13.56 -18.41 -18.01
CA SER A 190 -12.88 -18.73 -16.75
C SER A 190 -13.95 -18.92 -15.68
N VAL A 191 -13.95 -20.07 -15.03
CA VAL A 191 -14.89 -20.42 -13.96
C VAL A 191 -14.14 -20.48 -12.64
N ALA A 192 -14.54 -19.69 -11.65
CA ALA A 192 -14.08 -19.82 -10.28
C ALA A 192 -14.92 -20.88 -9.56
N LEU A 193 -14.25 -21.79 -8.87
CA LEU A 193 -14.81 -22.99 -8.28
C LEU A 193 -14.53 -23.03 -6.77
N PRO A 194 -15.41 -23.64 -5.96
CA PRO A 194 -15.17 -23.75 -4.53
C PRO A 194 -13.95 -24.66 -4.29
N GLY A 195 -13.06 -24.20 -3.42
CA GLY A 195 -11.99 -25.05 -2.88
C GLY A 195 -12.57 -26.15 -2.00
N THR A 196 -11.76 -27.17 -1.69
CA THR A 196 -12.16 -28.25 -0.77
C THR A 196 -11.23 -28.31 0.44
N PRO A 197 -11.72 -28.79 1.60
CA PRO A 197 -10.88 -28.99 2.79
C PRO A 197 -9.67 -29.88 2.50
N GLN A 198 -9.87 -30.96 1.75
CA GLN A 198 -8.83 -31.90 1.36
C GLN A 198 -7.76 -31.23 0.49
N LEU A 199 -8.15 -30.41 -0.50
CA LEU A 199 -7.20 -29.72 -1.36
C LEU A 199 -6.35 -28.73 -0.57
N SER A 200 -6.97 -27.96 0.33
CA SER A 200 -6.25 -27.03 1.21
C SER A 200 -5.26 -27.76 2.12
N THR A 201 -5.68 -28.87 2.76
CA THR A 201 -4.79 -29.71 3.59
C THR A 201 -3.61 -30.27 2.80
N LEU A 202 -3.83 -30.77 1.57
CA LEU A 202 -2.76 -31.31 0.73
C LEU A 202 -1.70 -30.25 0.37
N PHE A 203 -2.12 -29.00 0.10
CA PHE A 203 -1.17 -27.93 -0.13
C PHE A 203 -0.38 -27.54 1.13
N SER A 204 -1.03 -27.44 2.29
CA SER A 204 -0.33 -27.22 3.57
C SER A 204 0.71 -28.32 3.84
N GLN A 205 0.36 -29.58 3.58
CA GLN A 205 1.27 -30.72 3.69
C GLN A 205 2.41 -30.66 2.66
N LEU A 206 2.14 -30.28 1.41
CA LEU A 206 3.17 -30.10 0.39
C LEU A 206 4.19 -29.05 0.81
N ARG A 207 3.70 -27.93 1.36
CA ARG A 207 4.53 -26.83 1.86
C ARG A 207 5.44 -27.27 3.00
N ALA A 208 4.92 -28.07 3.93
CA ALA A 208 5.72 -28.69 4.98
C ALA A 208 6.74 -29.69 4.42
N ALA A 209 6.33 -30.54 3.48
CA ALA A 209 7.20 -31.53 2.83
C ALA A 209 8.33 -30.93 1.98
N MET A 210 8.21 -29.66 1.58
CA MET A 210 9.20 -28.93 0.79
C MET A 210 10.09 -27.99 1.62
N TYR A 211 9.89 -27.94 2.94
CA TYR A 211 10.70 -27.12 3.83
C TYR A 211 12.17 -27.59 3.88
N GLN A 212 13.09 -26.65 3.81
CA GLN A 212 14.53 -26.89 4.00
C GLN A 212 15.07 -25.91 5.05
N PRO A 213 15.71 -26.37 6.14
CA PRO A 213 16.19 -25.50 7.21
C PRO A 213 17.14 -24.37 6.78
N GLU A 214 17.89 -24.58 5.70
CA GLU A 214 18.86 -23.62 5.18
C GLU A 214 18.23 -22.48 4.37
N THR A 215 16.99 -22.63 3.88
CA THR A 215 16.34 -21.67 2.98
C THR A 215 14.91 -21.31 3.37
N GLY A 216 14.23 -22.11 4.19
CA GLY A 216 12.80 -21.99 4.47
C GLY A 216 11.94 -22.82 3.52
N THR A 217 10.66 -22.46 3.43
CA THR A 217 9.69 -23.01 2.46
C THR A 217 9.07 -21.89 1.62
N TRP A 218 8.27 -22.26 0.61
CA TRP A 218 7.61 -21.35 -0.32
C TRP A 218 6.36 -20.69 0.25
N PHE A 219 5.86 -19.59 -0.32
CA PHE A 219 4.68 -18.86 0.17
C PHE A 219 3.49 -18.89 -0.78
N GLN A 220 3.75 -19.03 -2.08
CA GLN A 220 2.73 -19.17 -3.11
C GLN A 220 3.05 -20.35 -4.03
N GLY A 221 2.06 -21.17 -4.36
CA GLY A 221 2.19 -22.30 -5.26
C GLY A 221 1.00 -22.37 -6.22
N THR A 222 1.25 -22.68 -7.49
CA THR A 222 0.20 -22.86 -8.51
C THR A 222 0.33 -24.25 -9.10
N PHE A 223 -0.64 -25.11 -8.80
CA PHE A 223 -0.76 -26.42 -9.43
C PHE A 223 -1.67 -26.31 -10.64
N THR A 224 -1.24 -26.79 -11.80
CA THR A 224 -2.04 -26.78 -13.01
C THR A 224 -2.20 -28.18 -13.57
N LEU A 225 -3.42 -28.54 -13.97
CA LEU A 225 -3.79 -29.83 -14.56
C LEU A 225 -4.52 -29.60 -15.88
N ASP A 226 -4.11 -30.29 -16.94
CA ASP A 226 -4.81 -30.29 -18.23
C ASP A 226 -5.74 -31.50 -18.39
N ALA A 227 -6.53 -31.48 -19.48
CA ALA A 227 -7.48 -32.55 -19.80
C ALA A 227 -6.80 -33.91 -20.04
N ASP A 228 -5.53 -33.92 -20.46
CA ASP A 228 -4.73 -35.13 -20.68
C ASP A 228 -4.12 -35.69 -19.38
N SER A 229 -4.47 -35.09 -18.23
CA SER A 229 -3.95 -35.43 -16.90
C SER A 229 -2.45 -35.19 -16.73
N GLN A 230 -1.86 -34.31 -17.55
CA GLN A 230 -0.53 -33.78 -17.29
C GLN A 230 -0.64 -32.63 -16.30
N PHE A 231 0.30 -32.57 -15.37
CA PHE A 231 0.34 -31.51 -14.37
C PHE A 231 1.70 -30.87 -14.26
N ASP A 232 1.68 -29.66 -13.75
CA ASP A 232 2.86 -28.85 -13.44
C ASP A 232 2.63 -28.10 -12.11
N PHE A 233 3.71 -27.80 -11.40
CA PHE A 233 3.65 -27.09 -10.12
C PHE A 233 4.78 -26.06 -10.03
N ASP A 234 4.38 -24.79 -10.09
CA ASP A 234 5.25 -23.64 -9.89
C ASP A 234 5.08 -23.08 -8.48
N PHE A 235 6.16 -22.62 -7.86
CA PHE A 235 6.11 -21.97 -6.54
C PHE A 235 7.06 -20.78 -6.42
N ASP A 236 6.76 -19.88 -5.51
CA ASP A 236 7.57 -18.71 -5.15
C ASP A 236 7.85 -18.72 -3.64
N ALA A 237 9.13 -18.60 -3.28
CA ALA A 237 9.61 -18.62 -1.90
C ALA A 237 10.19 -17.29 -1.43
N ASP A 238 10.25 -16.29 -2.29
CA ASP A 238 10.93 -15.03 -2.00
C ASP A 238 9.96 -13.84 -2.03
N GLN A 239 9.03 -13.82 -2.98
CA GLN A 239 8.07 -12.72 -3.15
C GLN A 239 6.92 -12.80 -2.15
N GLU A 240 6.42 -11.64 -1.74
CA GLU A 240 5.17 -11.57 -0.98
C GLU A 240 4.05 -12.17 -1.84
N PRO A 241 3.23 -13.09 -1.30
CA PRO A 241 2.12 -13.67 -2.05
C PRO A 241 1.18 -12.59 -2.58
N ASP A 242 0.63 -12.82 -3.77
CA ASP A 242 -0.37 -11.94 -4.39
C ASP A 242 -1.74 -12.16 -3.74
N TRP A 243 -1.84 -11.86 -2.44
CA TRP A 243 -3.00 -12.10 -1.60
C TRP A 243 -4.27 -11.45 -2.18
N ARG A 244 -5.40 -12.17 -2.11
CA ARG A 244 -6.71 -11.50 -2.27
C ARG A 244 -6.97 -10.66 -1.04
N LEU A 245 -6.82 -11.27 0.13
CA LEU A 245 -6.92 -10.66 1.44
C LEU A 245 -5.71 -11.11 2.27
N PRO A 246 -4.69 -10.26 2.50
CA PRO A 246 -3.58 -10.64 3.37
C PRO A 246 -4.10 -10.88 4.79
N PRO A 247 -3.41 -11.71 5.61
CA PRO A 247 -3.80 -11.95 6.99
C PRO A 247 -3.84 -10.61 7.74
N ASN A 248 -5.04 -10.27 8.21
CA ASN A 248 -5.32 -9.04 8.91
C ASN A 248 -6.27 -9.30 10.10
N ASP A 249 -6.17 -8.44 11.11
CA ASP A 249 -7.05 -8.38 12.27
C ASP A 249 -7.78 -7.04 12.24
N ALA A 250 -9.05 -7.07 11.85
CA ALA A 250 -9.90 -5.87 11.72
C ALA A 250 -9.32 -4.74 10.83
N GLY A 251 -8.48 -5.09 9.84
CA GLY A 251 -7.86 -4.13 8.92
C GLY A 251 -6.39 -3.80 9.23
N GLU A 252 -5.84 -4.28 10.34
CA GLU A 252 -4.40 -4.20 10.65
C GLU A 252 -3.69 -5.51 10.26
N PRO A 253 -2.43 -5.48 9.79
CA PRO A 253 -1.69 -6.71 9.50
C PRO A 253 -1.61 -7.64 10.71
N ALA A 254 -2.02 -8.91 10.55
CA ALA A 254 -2.00 -9.89 11.63
C ALA A 254 -0.56 -10.39 11.86
N ARG A 255 0.23 -9.59 12.60
CA ARG A 255 1.65 -9.84 12.89
C ARG A 255 1.93 -11.26 13.38
N GLU A 256 1.02 -11.81 14.18
CA GLU A 256 1.16 -13.15 14.77
C GLU A 256 1.28 -14.26 13.71
N SER A 257 0.51 -14.20 12.61
CA SER A 257 0.61 -15.19 11.53
C SER A 257 2.00 -15.23 10.90
N TYR A 258 2.66 -14.08 10.78
CA TYR A 258 4.03 -13.99 10.26
C TYR A 258 5.09 -14.49 11.27
N LEU A 259 4.84 -14.38 12.57
CA LEU A 259 5.70 -14.98 13.61
C LEU A 259 5.51 -16.50 13.70
N VAL A 260 4.27 -16.96 13.54
CA VAL A 260 3.93 -18.39 13.44
C VAL A 260 4.66 -19.01 12.24
N GLU A 261 4.71 -18.33 11.10
CA GLU A 261 5.48 -18.76 9.93
C GLU A 261 6.95 -19.01 10.27
N LEU A 262 7.60 -18.06 10.94
CA LEU A 262 9.01 -18.17 11.29
C LEU A 262 9.30 -19.20 12.38
N THR A 263 8.27 -19.52 13.19
CA THR A 263 8.34 -20.60 14.18
C THR A 263 8.20 -21.97 13.53
N ARG A 264 7.27 -22.12 12.57
CA ARG A 264 7.04 -23.38 11.82
C ARG A 264 8.15 -23.67 10.80
N PHE A 265 8.59 -22.63 10.10
CA PHE A 265 9.60 -22.68 9.04
C PHE A 265 10.77 -21.72 9.30
N PRO A 266 11.60 -21.98 10.33
CA PRO A 266 12.81 -21.21 10.60
C PRO A 266 13.70 -21.09 9.35
N ARG A 267 14.33 -19.93 9.17
CA ARG A 267 15.25 -19.70 8.05
C ARG A 267 16.37 -18.73 8.44
N PRO A 268 17.57 -18.86 7.86
CA PRO A 268 18.66 -17.92 8.10
C PRO A 268 18.30 -16.52 7.60
N ASP A 269 18.91 -15.48 8.19
CA ASP A 269 18.66 -14.08 7.82
C ASP A 269 18.87 -13.79 6.32
N LYS A 270 19.84 -14.47 5.68
CA LYS A 270 20.09 -14.35 4.23
C LYS A 270 18.94 -14.83 3.33
N HIS A 271 18.03 -15.65 3.88
CA HIS A 271 16.84 -16.19 3.21
C HIS A 271 15.55 -15.69 3.88
N LEU A 272 15.63 -14.64 4.70
CA LEU A 272 14.47 -13.97 5.26
C LEU A 272 14.06 -12.81 4.32
N PRO A 273 12.95 -12.90 3.58
CA PRO A 273 12.51 -11.81 2.73
C PRO A 273 12.24 -10.52 3.52
N ASP A 274 12.52 -9.37 2.90
CA ASP A 274 12.34 -8.06 3.54
C ASP A 274 10.88 -7.84 3.98
N TRP A 275 9.91 -8.21 3.14
CA TRP A 275 8.49 -8.11 3.44
C TRP A 275 8.09 -8.94 4.67
N LEU A 276 8.58 -10.18 4.77
CA LEU A 276 8.21 -11.09 5.87
C LEU A 276 8.73 -10.54 7.20
N GLY A 277 9.98 -10.07 7.20
CA GLY A 277 10.55 -9.49 8.40
C GLY A 277 9.94 -8.13 8.78
N ALA A 278 9.45 -7.35 7.81
CA ALA A 278 8.65 -6.15 8.07
C ALA A 278 7.29 -6.47 8.69
N LYS A 279 6.54 -7.41 8.11
CA LYS A 279 5.21 -7.83 8.61
C LYS A 279 5.28 -8.55 9.96
N ALA A 280 6.35 -9.31 10.22
CA ALA A 280 6.65 -9.91 11.52
C ALA A 280 7.22 -8.90 12.55
N GLY A 281 7.54 -7.68 12.12
CA GLY A 281 8.16 -6.64 12.94
C GLY A 281 9.52 -7.03 13.53
N LEU A 282 10.28 -7.85 12.81
CA LEU A 282 11.62 -8.27 13.23
C LEU A 282 12.62 -7.13 13.04
N PRO A 283 13.60 -6.97 13.95
CA PRO A 283 14.67 -6.01 13.77
C PRO A 283 15.52 -6.38 12.54
N LEU A 284 16.35 -5.43 12.10
CA LEU A 284 17.36 -5.68 11.08
C LEU A 284 18.46 -6.58 11.64
N SER A 285 18.79 -7.63 10.89
CA SER A 285 19.90 -8.55 11.18
C SER A 285 21.23 -8.00 10.68
N ILE A 286 21.58 -6.78 11.10
CA ILE A 286 22.84 -6.11 10.75
C ILE A 286 23.83 -6.24 11.92
N GLY A 287 25.07 -6.63 11.61
CA GLY A 287 26.18 -6.58 12.56
C GLY A 287 27.03 -5.33 12.32
N PHE A 288 27.05 -4.40 13.27
CA PHE A 288 27.90 -3.22 13.19
C PHE A 288 29.30 -3.48 13.75
N ARG A 289 30.32 -3.00 13.06
CA ARG A 289 31.68 -2.90 13.61
C ARG A 289 31.84 -1.58 14.35
N GLN A 290 32.32 -1.61 15.59
CA GLN A 290 32.51 -0.39 16.38
C GLN A 290 33.96 0.06 16.36
N ALA A 291 34.20 1.28 15.87
CA ALA A 291 35.54 1.82 15.77
C ALA A 291 36.01 2.46 17.08
N ARG A 292 37.27 2.21 17.43
CA ARG A 292 37.87 2.72 18.67
C ARG A 292 38.70 3.98 18.43
N PRO A 293 38.52 5.06 19.22
CA PRO A 293 39.38 6.25 19.14
C PRO A 293 40.87 5.96 19.32
N VAL A 294 41.19 5.01 20.19
CA VAL A 294 42.56 4.59 20.57
C VAL A 294 42.56 3.07 20.80
N ASP A 295 43.72 2.42 20.77
CA ASP A 295 43.81 0.95 20.90
C ASP A 295 43.62 0.47 22.34
N ALA A 296 44.16 1.22 23.30
CA ALA A 296 44.00 0.98 24.72
C ALA A 296 44.14 2.31 25.51
N HIS A 297 43.41 2.43 26.61
CA HIS A 297 43.53 3.55 27.54
C HIS A 297 43.07 3.13 28.95
N ASN A 298 43.93 3.35 29.94
CA ASN A 298 43.59 3.26 31.37
C ASN A 298 43.45 4.67 31.95
N GLU A 299 42.58 4.83 32.93
CA GLU A 299 42.36 6.11 33.60
C GLU A 299 43.66 6.64 34.22
N GLY A 300 44.05 7.86 33.87
CA GLY A 300 45.30 8.49 34.32
C GLY A 300 46.56 8.16 33.50
N GLU A 301 46.49 7.22 32.55
CA GLU A 301 47.61 6.87 31.67
C GLU A 301 47.48 7.49 30.27
N ARG A 302 48.60 7.61 29.55
CA ARG A 302 48.57 8.09 28.15
C ARG A 302 47.87 7.05 27.26
N PRO A 303 46.95 7.46 26.37
CA PRO A 303 46.34 6.55 25.40
C PRO A 303 47.38 5.89 24.49
N VAL A 304 47.19 4.61 24.19
CA VAL A 304 48.06 3.85 23.29
C VAL A 304 47.45 3.81 21.88
N VAL A 305 48.27 4.16 20.88
CA VAL A 305 47.93 4.08 19.46
C VAL A 305 49.10 3.45 18.71
N ASN A 306 48.89 2.22 18.23
CA ASN A 306 49.84 1.42 17.46
C ASN A 306 49.25 1.10 16.08
N ARG A 307 49.07 2.15 15.27
CA ARG A 307 48.42 2.07 13.96
C ARG A 307 49.27 2.77 12.89
N PRO A 308 49.29 2.26 11.64
CA PRO A 308 49.96 2.95 10.54
C PRO A 308 49.32 4.33 10.28
N PRO A 309 50.12 5.36 9.94
CA PRO A 309 49.57 6.68 9.62
C PRO A 309 48.73 6.63 8.34
N VAL A 310 47.68 7.45 8.30
CA VAL A 310 46.91 7.66 7.07
C VAL A 310 47.79 8.42 6.07
N PRO A 311 47.93 7.98 4.80
CA PRO A 311 48.68 8.70 3.79
C PRO A 311 48.22 10.16 3.66
N PRO A 312 49.14 11.15 3.57
CA PRO A 312 48.78 12.58 3.59
C PRO A 312 47.75 13.01 2.53
N ASP A 313 47.80 12.38 1.36
CA ASP A 313 46.87 12.59 0.25
C ASP A 313 45.45 12.04 0.54
N GLN A 314 45.32 11.08 1.45
CA GLN A 314 44.04 10.45 1.83
C GLN A 314 43.38 11.10 3.06
N VAL A 315 44.13 11.80 3.91
CA VAL A 315 43.63 12.37 5.18
C VAL A 315 42.38 13.21 4.97
N ARG A 316 42.35 14.06 3.93
CA ARG A 316 41.18 14.90 3.62
C ARG A 316 39.94 14.07 3.29
N GLY A 317 40.09 13.02 2.48
CA GLY A 317 38.99 12.13 2.11
C GLY A 317 38.46 11.35 3.31
N VAL A 318 39.36 10.86 4.17
CA VAL A 318 38.98 10.15 5.40
C VAL A 318 38.24 11.06 6.37
N LEU A 319 38.73 12.28 6.60
CA LEU A 319 38.03 13.25 7.44
C LEU A 319 36.67 13.64 6.88
N ASP A 320 36.56 13.87 5.57
CA ASP A 320 35.29 14.23 4.93
C ASP A 320 34.26 13.10 5.09
N TYR A 321 34.66 11.85 4.86
CA TYR A 321 33.82 10.68 5.10
C TYR A 321 33.36 10.62 6.57
N LEU A 322 34.30 10.62 7.51
CA LEU A 322 33.99 10.43 8.94
C LEU A 322 33.09 11.54 9.53
N PHE A 323 33.25 12.79 9.08
CA PHE A 323 32.44 13.92 9.57
C PHE A 323 31.09 14.04 8.87
N ARG A 324 30.99 13.68 7.57
CA ARG A 324 29.75 13.81 6.80
C ARG A 324 28.83 12.60 6.89
N SER A 325 29.31 11.45 7.36
CA SER A 325 28.45 10.30 7.61
C SER A 325 27.34 10.63 8.61
N PRO A 326 26.14 10.05 8.46
CA PRO A 326 25.01 10.33 9.33
C PRO A 326 25.31 10.15 10.82
N VAL A 327 24.85 11.11 11.63
CA VAL A 327 24.89 11.04 13.10
C VAL A 327 23.70 10.23 13.59
N VAL A 328 23.95 9.23 14.44
CA VAL A 328 22.91 8.37 15.03
C VAL A 328 22.61 8.71 16.48
N LEU A 329 23.56 9.31 17.19
CA LEU A 329 23.38 9.78 18.55
C LEU A 329 24.20 11.04 18.75
N HIS A 330 23.59 12.08 19.31
CA HIS A 330 24.29 13.30 19.70
C HIS A 330 23.88 13.68 21.12
N ARG A 331 24.86 14.05 21.94
CA ARG A 331 24.63 14.65 23.26
C ARG A 331 25.28 16.03 23.29
N PRO A 332 24.61 17.03 23.89
CA PRO A 332 25.02 18.43 23.77
C PRO A 332 26.30 18.77 24.53
N VAL A 333 26.71 17.94 25.50
CA VAL A 333 27.88 18.21 26.35
C VAL A 333 29.11 17.52 25.76
N PRO A 334 30.19 18.27 25.43
CA PRO A 334 31.45 17.68 24.98
C PRO A 334 32.09 16.79 26.06
N GLN A 335 32.88 15.81 25.62
CA GLN A 335 33.64 14.92 26.48
C GLN A 335 35.06 15.47 26.75
N PRO A 336 35.68 15.06 27.87
CA PRO A 336 37.10 15.30 28.10
C PRO A 336 37.97 14.74 26.97
N ASP A 337 39.04 15.45 26.63
CA ASP A 337 40.03 15.00 25.65
C ASP A 337 41.00 14.00 26.28
N LEU A 338 41.08 12.79 25.71
CA LEU A 338 41.96 11.72 26.20
C LEU A 338 43.44 12.08 26.13
N PHE A 339 43.84 12.94 25.19
CA PHE A 339 45.22 13.38 25.04
C PHE A 339 45.53 14.66 25.81
N ALA A 340 44.49 15.34 26.35
CA ALA A 340 44.60 16.57 27.12
C ALA A 340 43.60 16.60 28.30
N PRO A 341 43.72 15.69 29.30
CA PRO A 341 42.69 15.50 30.33
C PRO A 341 42.50 16.70 31.28
N GLY A 342 43.47 17.62 31.34
CA GLY A 342 43.36 18.85 32.13
C GLY A 342 42.78 20.06 31.39
N ALA A 343 42.46 19.92 30.09
CA ALA A 343 41.85 20.99 29.29
C ALA A 343 40.32 20.99 29.44
N PRO A 344 39.64 22.13 29.18
CA PRO A 344 38.19 22.15 29.06
C PRO A 344 37.68 21.12 28.03
N PRO A 345 36.59 20.38 28.31
CA PRO A 345 36.02 19.41 27.37
C PRO A 345 35.70 20.01 26.00
N ASP A 346 36.27 19.44 24.94
CA ASP A 346 36.06 19.90 23.56
C ASP A 346 35.79 18.76 22.56
N VAL A 347 35.83 17.50 22.99
CA VAL A 347 35.57 16.35 22.12
C VAL A 347 34.07 16.19 21.90
N PRO A 348 33.57 16.25 20.65
CA PRO A 348 32.13 16.12 20.39
C PRO A 348 31.58 14.78 20.87
N GLN A 349 30.46 14.81 21.58
CA GLN A 349 29.76 13.61 22.04
C GLN A 349 28.70 13.18 21.02
N ALA A 350 29.18 12.62 19.92
CA ALA A 350 28.31 12.07 18.88
C ALA A 350 28.81 10.72 18.39
N PHE A 351 27.92 9.92 17.82
CA PHE A 351 28.23 8.70 17.10
C PHE A 351 27.73 8.81 15.67
N HIS A 352 28.55 8.37 14.73
CA HIS A 352 28.25 8.31 13.31
C HIS A 352 28.15 6.86 12.85
N THR A 353 27.46 6.64 11.74
CA THR A 353 27.45 5.35 11.04
C THR A 353 27.44 5.52 9.54
N ASP A 354 28.00 4.55 8.82
CA ASP A 354 27.81 4.34 7.38
C ASP A 354 26.94 3.12 7.07
N GLY A 355 26.34 2.50 8.09
CA GLY A 355 25.55 1.28 7.97
C GLY A 355 26.34 -0.01 8.14
N THR A 356 27.69 0.03 8.13
CA THR A 356 28.55 -1.13 8.45
C THR A 356 29.37 -0.86 9.71
N TRP A 357 29.89 0.35 9.85
CA TRP A 357 30.65 0.81 10.99
C TRP A 357 29.85 1.81 11.83
N ILE A 358 30.13 1.83 13.14
CA ILE A 358 29.74 2.88 14.07
C ILE A 358 31.02 3.45 14.66
N TRP A 359 31.17 4.77 14.68
CA TRP A 359 32.33 5.41 15.31
C TRP A 359 31.93 6.64 16.12
N PRO A 360 32.58 6.88 17.27
CA PRO A 360 32.40 8.14 17.99
C PRO A 360 33.07 9.29 17.22
N ALA A 361 32.52 10.49 17.35
CA ALA A 361 33.07 11.72 16.76
C ALA A 361 34.47 12.08 17.29
N ALA A 362 34.90 11.43 18.38
CA ALA A 362 36.28 11.43 18.84
C ALA A 362 37.28 10.94 17.77
N VAL A 363 36.92 9.96 16.94
CA VAL A 363 37.78 9.41 15.88
C VAL A 363 38.20 10.51 14.87
N PRO A 364 37.26 11.18 14.16
CA PRO A 364 37.64 12.27 13.26
C PRO A 364 38.20 13.49 14.00
N HIS A 365 37.78 13.75 15.25
CA HIS A 365 38.34 14.83 16.05
C HIS A 365 39.85 14.63 16.31
N TYR A 366 40.26 13.44 16.76
CA TYR A 366 41.67 13.15 17.06
C TYR A 366 42.53 13.01 15.80
N LEU A 367 41.99 12.48 14.70
CA LEU A 367 42.70 12.52 13.41
C LEU A 367 42.99 13.97 12.99
N ARG A 368 42.01 14.88 13.12
CA ARG A 368 42.18 16.28 12.76
C ARG A 368 43.14 17.03 13.70
N LYS A 369 43.01 16.82 15.01
CA LYS A 369 43.72 17.60 16.05
C LYS A 369 45.14 17.09 16.31
N TYR A 370 45.32 15.77 16.33
CA TYR A 370 46.57 15.11 16.74
C TYR A 370 47.20 14.24 15.65
N GLY A 371 46.54 14.07 14.50
CA GLY A 371 47.00 13.15 13.46
C GLY A 371 46.86 11.67 13.86
N VAL A 372 46.04 11.36 14.87
CA VAL A 372 45.81 9.99 15.35
C VAL A 372 45.08 9.20 14.27
N PRO A 373 45.69 8.15 13.68
CA PRO A 373 45.06 7.36 12.64
C PRO A 373 43.84 6.57 13.17
N PRO A 374 42.70 6.53 12.43
CA PRO A 374 41.64 5.56 12.68
C PRO A 374 42.13 4.12 12.51
N GLU A 375 41.30 3.15 12.90
CA GLU A 375 41.62 1.74 12.72
C GLU A 375 41.88 1.39 11.24
N PRO A 376 42.89 0.57 10.93
CA PRO A 376 43.27 0.27 9.54
C PRO A 376 42.13 -0.32 8.71
N GLU A 377 41.30 -1.21 9.28
CA GLU A 377 40.16 -1.77 8.54
C GLU A 377 39.10 -0.71 8.23
N LEU A 378 38.92 0.29 9.09
CA LEU A 378 38.02 1.41 8.83
C LEU A 378 38.59 2.31 7.72
N VAL A 379 39.89 2.59 7.72
CA VAL A 379 40.54 3.36 6.63
C VAL A 379 40.43 2.62 5.30
N GLU A 380 40.61 1.30 5.29
CA GLU A 380 40.44 0.48 4.09
C GLU A 380 38.98 0.48 3.61
N HIS A 381 38.02 0.36 4.52
CA HIS A 381 36.59 0.45 4.20
C HIS A 381 36.24 1.80 3.55
N ILE A 382 36.72 2.90 4.13
CA ILE A 382 36.52 4.25 3.59
C ILE A 382 37.14 4.40 2.21
N ARG A 383 38.33 3.82 2.00
CA ARG A 383 39.00 3.82 0.69
C ARG A 383 38.19 3.02 -0.34
N ALA A 384 37.70 1.84 0.03
CA ALA A 384 36.85 1.02 -0.83
C ALA A 384 35.53 1.73 -1.22
N ALA A 385 34.99 2.56 -0.32
CA ALA A 385 33.85 3.44 -0.58
C ALA A 385 34.20 4.71 -1.40
N GLY A 386 35.44 4.87 -1.83
CA GLY A 386 35.89 6.02 -2.61
C GLY A 386 35.82 7.35 -1.85
N PHE A 387 35.95 7.32 -0.52
CA PHE A 387 35.86 8.47 0.38
C PHE A 387 34.51 9.23 0.31
N ARG A 388 33.44 8.57 -0.12
CA ARG A 388 32.09 9.15 -0.16
C ARG A 388 31.18 8.44 0.85
N PRO A 389 30.61 9.17 1.82
CA PRO A 389 29.71 8.55 2.79
C PRO A 389 28.45 8.04 2.09
N PRO A 390 27.92 6.86 2.49
CA PRO A 390 26.69 6.33 1.91
C PRO A 390 25.46 7.06 2.46
N ILE A 391 24.34 6.91 1.76
CA ILE A 391 23.02 7.25 2.30
C ILE A 391 22.60 6.10 3.21
N VAL A 392 22.46 6.37 4.51
CA VAL A 392 22.03 5.37 5.49
C VAL A 392 20.54 5.56 5.79
N ARG A 393 19.74 4.52 5.56
CA ARG A 393 18.28 4.53 5.81
C ARG A 393 17.96 4.75 7.29
N ASP A 394 16.81 5.35 7.57
CA ASP A 394 16.37 5.74 8.91
C ASP A 394 16.37 4.57 9.91
N LEU A 395 15.85 3.42 9.52
CA LEU A 395 15.85 2.22 10.36
C LEU A 395 17.26 1.70 10.67
N VAL A 396 18.20 1.79 9.73
CA VAL A 396 19.61 1.40 9.96
C VAL A 396 20.25 2.33 10.99
N ARG A 397 19.97 3.64 10.90
CA ARG A 397 20.44 4.63 11.89
C ARG A 397 19.84 4.37 13.27
N ALA A 398 18.54 4.10 13.35
CA ALA A 398 17.86 3.78 14.61
C ALA A 398 18.38 2.45 15.22
N THR A 399 18.71 1.47 14.37
CA THR A 399 19.35 0.21 14.83
C THR A 399 20.74 0.46 15.38
N ALA A 400 21.56 1.29 14.71
CA ALA A 400 22.88 1.68 15.20
C ALA A 400 22.80 2.48 16.52
N GLU A 401 21.83 3.38 16.66
CA GLU A 401 21.57 4.10 17.90
C GLU A 401 21.22 3.13 19.05
N ALA A 402 20.34 2.17 18.80
CA ALA A 402 19.96 1.15 19.78
C ALA A 402 21.17 0.34 20.26
N ASP A 403 22.05 -0.07 19.35
CA ASP A 403 23.30 -0.78 19.68
C ASP A 403 24.25 0.08 20.53
N VAL A 404 24.39 1.38 20.22
CA VAL A 404 25.20 2.32 21.02
C VAL A 404 24.62 2.51 22.42
N LEU A 405 23.29 2.53 22.54
CA LEU A 405 22.59 2.72 23.82
C LEU A 405 22.39 1.42 24.61
N GLY A 406 22.69 0.25 24.03
CA GLY A 406 22.39 -1.05 24.64
C GLY A 406 20.88 -1.30 24.81
N LYS A 407 20.05 -0.71 23.94
CA LYS A 407 18.58 -0.86 23.94
C LYS A 407 18.15 -1.94 22.95
N PRO A 408 16.95 -2.52 23.10
CA PRO A 408 16.37 -3.39 22.07
C PRO A 408 16.33 -2.67 20.72
N ARG A 409 16.75 -3.36 19.66
CA ARG A 409 16.70 -2.85 18.29
C ARG A 409 15.25 -2.60 17.86
N PRO A 410 14.98 -1.51 17.12
CA PRO A 410 13.65 -1.29 16.56
C PRO A 410 13.30 -2.37 15.55
N GLY A 411 12.04 -2.80 15.55
CA GLY A 411 11.50 -3.69 14.53
C GLY A 411 11.29 -2.96 13.20
N ARG A 412 11.34 -3.71 12.09
CA ARG A 412 10.89 -3.22 10.79
C ARG A 412 9.38 -2.95 10.80
N THR A 413 8.94 -2.09 9.89
CA THR A 413 7.53 -1.75 9.64
C THR A 413 7.25 -1.76 8.14
N GLU A 414 5.98 -1.67 7.73
CA GLU A 414 5.62 -1.57 6.31
C GLU A 414 6.17 -0.29 5.65
N ALA A 415 6.42 0.77 6.42
CA ALA A 415 7.05 1.98 5.91
C ALA A 415 8.52 1.76 5.50
N ASP A 416 9.13 0.65 5.94
CA ASP A 416 10.49 0.27 5.58
C ASP A 416 10.57 -0.54 4.27
N ILE A 417 9.45 -0.84 3.63
CA ILE A 417 9.38 -1.49 2.32
C ILE A 417 8.66 -0.59 1.29
N PRO A 418 8.93 -0.75 -0.01
CA PRO A 418 8.19 -0.01 -1.04
C PRO A 418 6.68 -0.29 -0.96
N ASP A 419 5.88 0.76 -1.02
CA ASP A 419 4.42 0.63 -1.15
C ASP A 419 4.06 0.33 -2.61
N ASP A 420 3.92 -0.97 -2.90
CA ASP A 420 3.52 -1.52 -4.19
C ASP A 420 2.01 -1.81 -4.27
N SER A 421 1.21 -1.27 -3.35
CA SER A 421 -0.24 -1.39 -3.42
C SER A 421 -0.79 -0.83 -4.73
N SER A 422 -1.89 -1.42 -5.20
CA SER A 422 -2.60 -1.02 -6.43
C SER A 422 -2.91 0.47 -6.47
N LEU A 423 -3.34 1.05 -5.34
CA LEU A 423 -3.63 2.48 -5.21
C LEU A 423 -2.37 3.33 -5.32
N ALA A 424 -1.29 2.99 -4.61
CA ALA A 424 -0.04 3.75 -4.65
C ALA A 424 0.57 3.76 -6.06
N ARG A 425 0.56 2.62 -6.76
CA ARG A 425 0.97 2.52 -8.17
C ARG A 425 0.10 3.38 -9.09
N ALA A 426 -1.22 3.36 -8.90
CA ALA A 426 -2.14 4.18 -9.69
C ALA A 426 -1.94 5.69 -9.46
N VAL A 427 -1.64 6.12 -8.22
CA VAL A 427 -1.30 7.51 -7.91
C VAL A 427 -0.02 7.94 -8.63
N ARG A 428 0.98 7.06 -8.70
CA ARG A 428 2.24 7.26 -9.44
C ARG A 428 2.10 7.18 -10.97
N GLY A 429 0.93 6.78 -11.48
CA GLY A 429 0.68 6.62 -12.92
C GLY A 429 1.33 5.36 -13.53
N GLU A 430 1.64 4.38 -12.70
CA GLU A 430 2.20 3.10 -13.12
C GLU A 430 1.12 2.15 -13.65
N PRO A 431 1.47 1.16 -14.50
CA PRO A 431 0.55 0.11 -14.88
C PRO A 431 0.03 -0.64 -13.64
N ASN A 432 -1.29 -0.80 -13.54
CA ASN A 432 -1.94 -1.51 -12.44
C ASN A 432 -3.02 -2.46 -12.98
N ARG A 433 -3.28 -3.58 -12.27
CA ARG A 433 -4.27 -4.62 -12.63
C ARG A 433 -5.73 -4.20 -12.40
N GLY A 434 -5.97 -3.03 -11.79
CA GLY A 434 -7.29 -2.51 -11.42
C GLY A 434 -7.29 -1.99 -9.99
N LEU A 435 -8.27 -1.18 -9.63
CA LEU A 435 -8.46 -0.69 -8.26
C LEU A 435 -9.72 -1.31 -7.70
N ARG A 436 -9.72 -1.58 -6.39
CA ARG A 436 -10.95 -1.93 -5.68
C ARG A 436 -11.93 -0.75 -5.70
N ALA A 437 -13.21 -0.99 -5.46
CA ALA A 437 -14.22 0.06 -5.54
C ALA A 437 -13.94 1.20 -4.54
N ALA A 438 -13.58 0.89 -3.30
CA ALA A 438 -13.21 1.86 -2.28
C ALA A 438 -11.94 2.65 -2.65
N GLU A 439 -10.94 1.98 -3.25
CA GLU A 439 -9.71 2.61 -3.74
C GLU A 439 -9.99 3.53 -4.93
N THR A 440 -10.93 3.15 -5.80
CA THR A 440 -11.41 3.98 -6.92
C THR A 440 -12.07 5.26 -6.39
N LEU A 441 -12.91 5.16 -5.35
CA LEU A 441 -13.52 6.35 -4.73
C LEU A 441 -12.48 7.23 -4.03
N ALA A 442 -11.48 6.63 -3.39
CA ALA A 442 -10.37 7.36 -2.77
C ALA A 442 -9.57 8.14 -3.83
N LEU A 443 -9.21 7.47 -4.93
CA LEU A 443 -8.50 8.11 -6.04
C LEU A 443 -9.35 9.21 -6.69
N LEU A 444 -10.65 8.97 -6.92
CA LEU A 444 -11.56 9.99 -7.46
C LEU A 444 -11.57 11.25 -6.59
N GLN A 445 -11.79 11.10 -5.28
CA GLN A 445 -11.83 12.24 -4.36
C GLN A 445 -10.48 12.96 -4.30
N GLN A 446 -9.37 12.21 -4.27
CA GLN A 446 -8.02 12.79 -4.31
C GLN A 446 -7.84 13.64 -5.58
N ARG A 447 -8.19 13.12 -6.76
CA ARG A 447 -8.06 13.87 -8.03
C ARG A 447 -8.97 15.09 -8.08
N LEU A 448 -10.19 15.01 -7.56
CA LEU A 448 -11.09 16.16 -7.47
C LEU A 448 -10.48 17.27 -6.60
N VAL A 449 -9.91 16.91 -5.44
CA VAL A 449 -9.22 17.86 -4.54
C VAL A 449 -7.97 18.45 -5.20
N GLU A 450 -7.13 17.63 -5.84
CA GLU A 450 -5.92 18.08 -6.54
C GLU A 450 -6.21 19.11 -7.64
N HIS A 451 -7.38 18.99 -8.30
CA HIS A 451 -7.85 19.90 -9.34
C HIS A 451 -8.75 21.04 -8.83
N GLY A 452 -8.89 21.19 -7.50
CA GLY A 452 -9.63 22.29 -6.90
C GLY A 452 -11.15 22.21 -7.10
N VAL A 453 -11.70 21.01 -7.31
CA VAL A 453 -13.14 20.80 -7.35
C VAL A 453 -13.67 20.79 -5.91
N PRO A 454 -14.60 21.69 -5.55
CA PRO A 454 -15.12 21.78 -4.19
C PRO A 454 -15.98 20.56 -3.84
N SER A 455 -15.87 20.07 -2.60
CA SER A 455 -16.67 18.95 -2.09
C SER A 455 -18.18 19.26 -2.05
N SER A 456 -18.57 20.53 -2.06
CA SER A 456 -19.97 20.95 -2.15
C SER A 456 -20.60 20.71 -3.52
N ALA A 457 -19.80 20.57 -4.58
CA ALA A 457 -20.31 20.43 -5.93
C ALA A 457 -20.72 19.00 -6.32
N TYR A 458 -20.38 18.02 -5.50
CA TYR A 458 -20.73 16.64 -5.76
C TYR A 458 -21.15 15.89 -4.50
N ARG A 459 -21.89 14.80 -4.70
CA ARG A 459 -22.23 13.80 -3.69
C ARG A 459 -21.86 12.42 -4.20
N ILE A 460 -21.38 11.58 -3.30
CA ILE A 460 -21.03 10.18 -3.60
C ILE A 460 -21.72 9.33 -2.55
N GLY A 461 -22.58 8.40 -2.99
CA GLY A 461 -23.11 7.34 -2.13
C GLY A 461 -24.45 6.80 -2.58
N ALA A 462 -24.81 5.61 -2.12
CA ALA A 462 -26.02 4.93 -2.58
C ALA A 462 -27.32 5.59 -2.09
N ASP A 463 -27.31 6.13 -0.87
CA ASP A 463 -28.45 6.83 -0.26
C ASP A 463 -28.49 8.33 -0.59
N GLU A 464 -27.52 8.82 -1.36
CA GLU A 464 -27.49 10.22 -1.78
C GLU A 464 -28.66 10.49 -2.74
N VAL A 465 -29.65 11.23 -2.23
CA VAL A 465 -30.74 11.74 -3.05
C VAL A 465 -30.18 12.84 -3.94
N PRO A 466 -30.30 12.71 -5.28
CA PRO A 466 -29.85 13.75 -6.19
C PRO A 466 -30.46 15.11 -5.84
N ALA A 467 -29.61 16.05 -5.41
CA ALA A 467 -30.01 17.42 -5.10
C ALA A 467 -29.99 18.28 -6.37
N GLU A 468 -30.90 19.24 -6.47
CA GLU A 468 -30.94 20.14 -7.61
C GLU A 468 -29.61 20.88 -7.79
N GLY A 469 -29.05 20.81 -9.00
CA GLY A 469 -27.82 21.50 -9.37
C GLY A 469 -26.53 20.86 -8.86
N VAL A 470 -26.58 19.77 -8.09
CA VAL A 470 -25.40 19.06 -7.54
C VAL A 470 -25.15 17.76 -8.33
N TRP A 471 -23.89 17.47 -8.66
CA TRP A 471 -23.55 16.23 -9.35
C TRP A 471 -23.54 15.06 -8.35
N THR A 472 -24.28 13.99 -8.63
CA THR A 472 -24.34 12.84 -7.74
C THR A 472 -23.85 11.60 -8.46
N LEU A 473 -22.88 10.91 -7.87
CA LEU A 473 -22.52 9.52 -8.21
C LEU A 473 -23.14 8.62 -7.16
N ARG A 474 -23.97 7.66 -7.59
CA ARG A 474 -24.64 6.74 -6.67
C ARG A 474 -24.78 5.36 -7.26
N ARG A 475 -25.05 4.39 -6.37
CA ARG A 475 -25.45 3.05 -6.76
C ARG A 475 -26.95 3.02 -7.03
N ALA A 476 -27.34 2.59 -8.22
CA ALA A 476 -28.69 2.20 -8.58
C ALA A 476 -28.79 0.66 -8.61
N GLU A 477 -30.01 0.10 -8.55
CA GLU A 477 -30.33 -1.32 -8.31
C GLU A 477 -29.25 -2.36 -8.69
N ASN A 478 -28.67 -2.28 -9.89
CA ASN A 478 -27.57 -3.15 -10.33
C ASN A 478 -26.50 -2.41 -11.17
N ARG A 479 -26.38 -1.08 -11.03
CA ARG A 479 -25.49 -0.24 -11.85
C ARG A 479 -25.03 0.98 -11.06
N TRP A 480 -23.97 1.61 -11.54
CA TRP A 480 -23.58 2.93 -11.08
C TRP A 480 -24.23 3.99 -11.94
N GLU A 481 -24.60 5.12 -11.38
CA GLU A 481 -25.12 6.24 -12.17
C GLU A 481 -24.54 7.56 -11.76
N VAL A 482 -24.46 8.48 -12.73
CA VAL A 482 -24.08 9.87 -12.52
C VAL A 482 -25.21 10.76 -13.03
N SER A 483 -25.67 11.71 -12.21
CA SER A 483 -26.78 12.60 -12.53
C SER A 483 -26.57 14.01 -11.99
N ARG A 484 -27.35 14.97 -12.51
CA ARG A 484 -27.45 16.34 -11.97
C ARG A 484 -28.83 16.93 -12.27
N PRO A 485 -29.85 16.65 -11.46
CA PRO A 485 -31.19 17.15 -11.70
C PRO A 485 -31.30 18.68 -11.61
N PRO A 486 -32.28 19.30 -12.29
CA PRO A 486 -33.06 18.73 -13.39
C PRO A 486 -32.27 18.72 -14.72
N SER A 487 -31.05 19.26 -14.73
CA SER A 487 -30.29 19.56 -15.95
C SER A 487 -29.77 18.33 -16.72
N VAL A 488 -29.52 17.23 -16.03
CA VAL A 488 -28.91 16.01 -16.61
C VAL A 488 -29.63 14.80 -16.03
N GLU A 489 -30.26 14.03 -16.91
CA GLU A 489 -30.87 12.74 -16.58
C GLU A 489 -29.80 11.72 -16.14
N PRO A 490 -30.16 10.71 -15.32
CA PRO A 490 -29.20 9.69 -14.87
C PRO A 490 -28.54 8.93 -16.02
N VAL A 491 -27.20 8.97 -16.06
CA VAL A 491 -26.38 8.18 -16.98
C VAL A 491 -25.89 6.94 -16.25
N ALA A 492 -26.22 5.74 -16.77
CA ALA A 492 -25.88 4.48 -16.14
C ALA A 492 -24.55 3.88 -16.65
N PHE A 493 -23.80 3.25 -15.75
CA PHE A 493 -22.51 2.62 -15.96
C PHE A 493 -22.51 1.22 -15.36
N ALA A 494 -21.78 0.30 -16.01
CA ALA A 494 -21.65 -1.08 -15.53
C ALA A 494 -20.62 -1.22 -14.39
N SER A 495 -19.63 -0.31 -14.30
CA SER A 495 -18.59 -0.32 -13.28
C SER A 495 -18.50 1.03 -12.56
N LEU A 496 -18.08 0.99 -11.30
CA LEU A 496 -17.80 2.21 -10.54
C LEU A 496 -16.67 3.02 -11.17
N ALA A 497 -15.64 2.35 -11.67
CA ALA A 497 -14.49 3.00 -12.27
C ALA A 497 -14.87 3.87 -13.47
N ASP A 498 -15.82 3.43 -14.30
CA ASP A 498 -16.28 4.23 -15.44
C ASP A 498 -17.18 5.39 -15.01
N ALA A 499 -18.05 5.18 -14.01
CA ALA A 499 -18.85 6.25 -13.42
C ALA A 499 -17.95 7.33 -12.79
N ALA A 500 -16.90 6.92 -12.08
CA ALA A 500 -15.91 7.80 -11.47
C ALA A 500 -15.15 8.62 -12.52
N ARG A 501 -14.68 7.98 -13.60
CA ARG A 501 -14.03 8.67 -14.74
C ARG A 501 -14.98 9.67 -15.40
N PHE A 502 -16.23 9.30 -15.59
CA PHE A 502 -17.24 10.18 -16.17
C PHE A 502 -17.51 11.40 -15.29
N LEU A 503 -17.71 11.21 -13.98
CA LEU A 503 -17.92 12.30 -13.03
C LEU A 503 -16.69 13.22 -12.99
N LEU A 504 -15.49 12.65 -12.88
CA LEU A 504 -14.24 13.41 -12.89
C LEU A 504 -14.11 14.26 -14.16
N GLY A 505 -14.24 13.65 -15.34
CA GLY A 505 -14.15 14.35 -16.62
C GLY A 505 -15.19 15.46 -16.74
N THR A 506 -16.42 15.19 -16.30
CA THR A 506 -17.51 16.18 -16.29
C THR A 506 -17.18 17.39 -15.43
N LEU A 507 -16.75 17.18 -14.19
CA LEU A 507 -16.42 18.25 -13.25
C LEU A 507 -15.18 19.05 -13.65
N LEU A 508 -14.23 18.44 -14.36
CA LEU A 508 -13.05 19.13 -14.87
C LEU A 508 -13.33 19.94 -16.14
N MET A 509 -14.21 19.45 -17.02
CA MET A 509 -14.62 20.18 -18.23
C MET A 509 -15.60 21.31 -17.91
N LEU A 510 -16.50 21.10 -16.96
CA LEU A 510 -17.55 22.03 -16.56
C LEU A 510 -17.45 22.31 -15.05
N PRO A 511 -16.44 23.10 -14.62
CA PRO A 511 -16.17 23.33 -13.21
C PRO A 511 -17.38 23.97 -12.52
N PRO A 512 -17.88 23.36 -11.44
CA PRO A 512 -19.02 23.86 -10.69
C PRO A 512 -18.67 25.15 -9.95
N GLN A 513 -19.64 26.05 -9.79
CA GLN A 513 -19.48 27.21 -8.91
C GLN A 513 -19.66 26.74 -7.46
N ALA A 514 -18.67 27.05 -6.60
CA ALA A 514 -18.79 26.77 -5.17
C ALA A 514 -19.78 27.77 -4.55
N PRO A 515 -20.86 27.32 -3.87
CA PRO A 515 -21.76 28.23 -3.16
C PRO A 515 -21.06 28.94 -1.99
N ASP A 516 -20.10 28.27 -1.33
CA ASP A 516 -19.30 28.79 -0.21
C ASP A 516 -17.85 29.08 -0.64
N GLU A 517 -17.69 29.80 -1.74
CA GLU A 517 -16.37 30.20 -2.23
C GLU A 517 -15.71 31.20 -1.25
N SER A 518 -14.61 30.80 -0.61
CA SER A 518 -13.91 31.68 0.33
C SER A 518 -13.23 32.84 -0.38
N ASP A 519 -13.35 34.04 0.19
CA ASP A 519 -12.59 35.22 -0.19
C ASP A 519 -11.47 35.53 0.82
N GLN A 520 -11.28 34.68 1.83
CA GLN A 520 -10.25 34.90 2.85
C GLN A 520 -8.86 34.73 2.23
N PRO A 521 -7.95 35.72 2.37
CA PRO A 521 -6.60 35.63 1.80
C PRO A 521 -5.80 34.42 2.28
N ALA A 522 -6.08 33.89 3.48
CA ALA A 522 -5.40 32.72 4.03
C ALA A 522 -5.66 31.44 3.21
N ASP A 523 -6.78 31.38 2.49
CA ASP A 523 -7.21 30.19 1.74
C ASP A 523 -6.63 30.15 0.32
N TRP A 524 -5.96 31.22 -0.13
CA TRP A 524 -5.47 31.36 -1.50
C TRP A 524 -3.96 31.64 -1.56
N PRO A 525 -3.19 30.80 -2.28
CA PRO A 525 -1.73 30.97 -2.35
C PRO A 525 -1.28 32.14 -3.24
N ILE A 526 -2.20 32.72 -4.02
CA ILE A 526 -1.93 33.85 -4.92
C ILE A 526 -2.97 34.93 -4.63
N LEU A 527 -2.47 36.14 -4.34
CA LEU A 527 -3.31 37.28 -3.97
C LEU A 527 -3.22 38.39 -5.03
N PRO A 528 -4.27 39.21 -5.18
CA PRO A 528 -4.21 40.42 -5.98
C PRO A 528 -3.13 41.39 -5.47
N MET A 529 -2.33 41.95 -6.37
CA MET A 529 -1.38 43.02 -6.02
C MET A 529 -2.10 44.33 -5.70
N ARG A 530 -1.39 45.28 -5.11
CA ARG A 530 -1.94 46.60 -4.78
C ARG A 530 -2.53 47.26 -6.04
N GLY A 531 -3.80 47.66 -5.95
CA GLY A 531 -4.54 48.30 -7.04
C GLY A 531 -5.27 47.34 -7.98
N GLU A 532 -5.11 46.02 -7.78
CA GLU A 532 -5.97 45.03 -8.45
C GLU A 532 -7.27 44.80 -7.68
N PRO A 533 -8.35 44.34 -8.34
CA PRO A 533 -9.59 43.95 -7.67
C PRO A 533 -9.35 42.90 -6.58
N PRO A 534 -10.06 42.98 -5.43
CA PRO A 534 -9.93 41.99 -4.35
C PRO A 534 -10.52 40.63 -4.77
N LEU A 535 -10.22 39.56 -4.00
CA LEU A 535 -10.64 38.19 -4.32
C LEU A 535 -12.16 38.00 -4.47
N SER A 536 -12.96 38.81 -3.78
CA SER A 536 -14.42 38.83 -3.87
C SER A 536 -14.97 39.25 -5.24
N PHE A 537 -14.11 39.80 -6.11
CA PHE A 537 -14.47 40.15 -7.49
C PHE A 537 -14.30 38.97 -8.46
N PHE A 538 -13.76 37.84 -8.00
CA PHE A 538 -13.54 36.67 -8.83
C PHE A 538 -14.38 35.51 -8.31
N ARG A 539 -15.16 34.89 -9.20
CA ARG A 539 -15.96 33.69 -8.92
C ARG A 539 -15.33 32.45 -9.55
N GLY A 540 -15.60 31.28 -8.99
CA GLY A 540 -15.06 30.01 -9.48
C GLY A 540 -13.53 29.97 -9.42
N LYS A 541 -12.96 30.60 -8.39
CA LYS A 541 -11.53 30.67 -8.11
C LYS A 541 -10.95 29.26 -8.04
N ARG A 542 -9.84 29.02 -8.75
CA ARG A 542 -9.07 27.77 -8.69
C ARG A 542 -7.65 27.97 -9.18
N ILE A 543 -6.74 27.10 -8.79
CA ILE A 543 -5.37 27.12 -9.29
C ILE A 543 -5.28 26.34 -10.60
N VAL A 544 -4.77 26.98 -11.65
CA VAL A 544 -4.53 26.35 -12.96
C VAL A 544 -3.11 26.62 -13.44
N ALA A 545 -2.66 25.80 -14.38
CA ALA A 545 -1.40 26.00 -15.09
C ALA A 545 -1.68 26.80 -16.38
N LEU A 546 -1.09 27.99 -16.51
CA LEU A 546 -1.12 28.78 -17.73
C LEU A 546 0.07 28.33 -18.62
N PRO A 547 -0.17 27.64 -19.75
CA PRO A 547 0.91 26.98 -20.48
C PRO A 547 1.79 27.97 -21.26
N ALA A 548 3.03 27.56 -21.52
CA ALA A 548 3.92 28.26 -22.45
C ALA A 548 3.27 28.43 -23.82
N GLY A 549 3.54 29.55 -24.48
CA GLY A 549 2.92 29.96 -25.74
C GLY A 549 1.60 30.71 -25.59
N THR A 550 0.95 30.65 -24.42
CA THR A 550 -0.32 31.38 -24.18
C THR A 550 -0.11 32.88 -24.33
N THR A 551 -0.99 33.54 -25.07
CA THR A 551 -1.01 35.00 -25.18
C THR A 551 -2.04 35.58 -24.21
N VAL A 552 -1.60 36.47 -23.34
CA VAL A 552 -2.42 37.14 -22.34
C VAL A 552 -2.34 38.65 -22.52
N VAL A 553 -3.40 39.34 -22.10
CA VAL A 553 -3.50 40.80 -22.13
C VAL A 553 -3.68 41.35 -20.73
N ARG A 554 -3.11 42.52 -20.48
CA ARG A 554 -3.25 43.28 -19.24
C ARG A 554 -3.78 44.68 -19.54
N PHE A 555 -4.63 45.18 -18.64
CA PHE A 555 -5.07 46.57 -18.60
C PHE A 555 -4.54 47.22 -17.32
N GLY A 556 -3.44 47.95 -17.42
CA GLY A 556 -2.77 48.59 -16.28
C GLY A 556 -1.25 48.35 -16.21
N PRO A 557 -0.57 48.98 -15.23
CA PRO A 557 0.89 49.05 -15.17
C PRO A 557 1.52 47.72 -14.73
N ASP A 558 2.80 47.50 -15.03
CA ASP A 558 3.51 46.24 -14.76
C ASP A 558 3.68 45.86 -13.28
N ALA A 559 3.33 46.77 -12.36
CA ALA A 559 3.37 46.52 -10.91
C ALA A 559 2.23 45.60 -10.42
N GLY A 560 1.19 45.38 -11.22
CA GLY A 560 0.12 44.44 -10.88
C GLY A 560 0.35 43.03 -11.45
N ASN A 561 -0.57 42.12 -11.14
CA ASN A 561 -0.46 40.70 -11.50
C ASN A 561 -1.70 40.11 -12.20
N LEU A 562 -2.69 40.94 -12.51
CA LEU A 562 -3.91 40.51 -13.22
C LEU A 562 -3.70 40.56 -14.73
N VAL A 563 -4.00 39.45 -15.40
CA VAL A 563 -4.07 39.34 -16.86
C VAL A 563 -5.32 38.58 -17.27
N HIS A 564 -5.67 38.66 -18.55
CA HIS A 564 -6.81 38.00 -19.16
C HIS A 564 -6.38 37.27 -20.45
N PRO A 565 -7.17 36.33 -20.98
CA PRO A 565 -6.97 35.82 -22.33
C PRO A 565 -6.94 36.96 -23.36
N ASN A 566 -6.11 36.88 -24.40
CA ASN A 566 -5.94 37.98 -25.36
C ASN A 566 -7.25 38.45 -26.03
N ALA A 567 -8.21 37.53 -26.19
CA ALA A 567 -9.50 37.77 -26.83
C ALA A 567 -10.56 38.42 -25.92
N VAL A 568 -10.22 38.75 -24.66
CA VAL A 568 -11.16 39.36 -23.71
C VAL A 568 -11.69 40.70 -24.21
N ARG A 569 -12.96 41.00 -23.94
CA ARG A 569 -13.51 42.35 -24.14
C ARG A 569 -13.32 43.16 -22.88
N PHE A 570 -12.87 44.41 -23.00
CA PHE A 570 -12.58 45.24 -21.83
C PHE A 570 -13.77 45.37 -20.87
N LEU A 571 -14.99 45.55 -21.38
CA LEU A 571 -16.21 45.64 -20.55
C LEU A 571 -16.51 44.37 -19.73
N GLU A 572 -15.97 43.20 -20.10
CA GLU A 572 -16.14 41.97 -19.34
C GLU A 572 -15.15 41.89 -18.17
N THR A 573 -14.11 42.73 -18.16
CA THR A 573 -13.05 42.71 -17.12
C THR A 573 -13.48 43.34 -15.80
N SER A 574 -14.55 44.15 -15.79
CA SER A 574 -15.02 44.92 -14.63
C SER A 574 -13.95 45.86 -14.04
N LEU A 575 -12.99 46.31 -14.87
CA LEU A 575 -11.94 47.26 -14.50
C LEU A 575 -12.39 48.70 -14.73
N THR A 576 -11.78 49.66 -14.02
CA THR A 576 -12.14 51.08 -14.19
C THR A 576 -11.81 51.55 -15.63
N PRO A 577 -12.69 52.35 -16.29
CA PRO A 577 -12.54 52.69 -17.72
C PRO A 577 -11.21 53.35 -18.12
N ASP A 578 -10.54 54.02 -17.20
CA ASP A 578 -9.20 54.59 -17.41
C ASP A 578 -8.14 53.54 -17.76
N ARG A 579 -8.31 52.28 -17.31
CA ARG A 579 -7.38 51.18 -17.60
C ARG A 579 -7.47 50.66 -19.04
N GLU A 580 -8.54 50.97 -19.78
CA GLU A 580 -8.72 50.49 -21.16
C GLU A 580 -7.59 50.95 -22.10
N ARG A 581 -7.07 52.16 -21.86
CA ARG A 581 -6.00 52.76 -22.67
C ARG A 581 -4.62 52.18 -22.38
N ASP A 582 -4.44 51.53 -21.22
CA ASP A 582 -3.17 50.97 -20.77
C ASP A 582 -3.11 49.45 -21.05
N ARG A 583 -3.28 49.09 -22.33
CA ARG A 583 -3.39 47.71 -22.81
C ARG A 583 -2.03 47.17 -23.25
N HIS A 584 -1.58 46.08 -22.64
CA HIS A 584 -0.32 45.41 -22.96
C HIS A 584 -0.52 43.92 -23.24
N GLU A 585 0.15 43.39 -24.25
CA GLU A 585 0.11 41.96 -24.59
C GLU A 585 1.41 41.26 -24.22
N TYR A 586 1.27 40.03 -23.72
CA TYR A 586 2.37 39.21 -23.27
C TYR A 586 2.24 37.77 -23.79
N ARG A 587 3.37 37.15 -24.11
CA ARG A 587 3.47 35.72 -24.34
C ARG A 587 4.11 35.02 -23.14
N VAL A 588 3.45 33.97 -22.67
CA VAL A 588 3.96 33.09 -21.62
C VAL A 588 5.09 32.24 -22.18
N GLN A 589 6.28 32.33 -21.58
CA GLN A 589 7.47 31.63 -22.07
C GLN A 589 7.68 30.26 -21.42
N ARG A 590 7.18 30.10 -20.19
CA ARG A 590 7.17 28.84 -19.44
C ARG A 590 5.88 28.76 -18.63
N THR A 591 5.42 27.55 -18.34
CA THR A 591 4.17 27.34 -17.58
C THR A 591 4.18 28.08 -16.24
N ILE A 592 3.13 28.85 -15.97
CA ILE A 592 2.96 29.61 -14.72
C ILE A 592 1.74 29.08 -13.97
N ARG A 593 1.86 28.72 -12.68
CA ARG A 593 0.69 28.44 -11.84
C ARG A 593 0.01 29.77 -11.49
N VAL A 594 -1.25 29.90 -11.84
CA VAL A 594 -2.06 31.12 -11.66
C VAL A 594 -3.33 30.80 -10.89
N LEU A 595 -3.84 31.79 -10.17
CA LEU A 595 -5.20 31.75 -9.66
C LEU A 595 -6.11 32.25 -10.78
N THR A 596 -6.99 31.40 -11.29
CA THR A 596 -8.00 31.81 -12.26
C THR A 596 -9.33 32.05 -11.58
N GLY A 597 -10.13 32.96 -12.10
CA GLY A 597 -11.54 33.15 -11.76
C GLY A 597 -12.28 33.90 -12.85
N VAL A 598 -13.58 34.05 -12.69
CA VAL A 598 -14.45 34.84 -13.58
C VAL A 598 -14.81 36.14 -12.88
N THR A 599 -14.61 37.27 -13.55
CA THR A 599 -14.88 38.60 -12.99
C THR A 599 -16.38 38.79 -12.70
N ALA A 600 -16.71 39.28 -11.52
CA ALA A 600 -18.06 39.67 -11.14
C ALA A 600 -18.47 41.00 -11.79
N PRO A 601 -19.77 41.26 -12.01
CA PRO A 601 -20.25 42.56 -12.46
C PRO A 601 -19.88 43.67 -11.48
N TRP A 602 -19.39 44.81 -11.96
CA TRP A 602 -19.05 45.96 -11.12
C TRP A 602 -19.09 47.27 -11.90
N GLY A 603 -19.50 48.38 -11.25
CA GLY A 603 -19.43 49.72 -11.84
C GLY A 603 -20.24 49.89 -13.15
N GLY A 604 -21.35 49.16 -13.31
CA GLY A 604 -22.16 49.16 -14.53
C GLY A 604 -21.62 48.27 -15.66
N GLN A 605 -20.50 47.59 -15.44
CA GLN A 605 -19.94 46.61 -16.38
C GLN A 605 -20.50 45.21 -16.11
N PRO A 606 -20.72 44.41 -17.17
CA PRO A 606 -21.33 43.08 -17.05
C PRO A 606 -20.45 42.03 -16.35
N GLY A 607 -19.13 42.22 -16.30
CA GLY A 607 -18.21 41.16 -15.87
C GLY A 607 -18.19 39.97 -16.84
N GLY A 608 -17.75 38.81 -16.36
CA GLY A 608 -17.75 37.56 -17.12
C GLY A 608 -16.43 37.20 -17.81
N ALA A 609 -15.41 38.04 -17.70
CA ALA A 609 -14.08 37.72 -18.23
C ALA A 609 -13.38 36.66 -17.38
N VAL A 610 -12.69 35.73 -18.06
CA VAL A 610 -11.68 34.90 -17.40
C VAL A 610 -10.51 35.80 -17.01
N ALA A 611 -10.13 35.72 -15.74
CA ALA A 611 -9.01 36.41 -15.14
C ALA A 611 -7.95 35.40 -14.70
N TYR A 612 -6.69 35.79 -14.79
CA TYR A 612 -5.54 35.08 -14.25
C TYR A 612 -4.74 36.03 -13.35
N LEU A 613 -4.67 35.71 -12.06
CA LEU A 613 -3.76 36.34 -11.12
C LEU A 613 -2.46 35.55 -11.09
N LEU A 614 -1.36 36.22 -11.46
CA LEU A 614 -0.02 35.65 -11.44
C LEU A 614 0.57 35.72 -10.01
N PRO A 615 1.50 34.83 -9.64
CA PRO A 615 2.05 34.79 -8.28
C PRO A 615 2.93 35.99 -7.92
N ARG A 616 3.32 36.79 -8.93
CA ARG A 616 4.22 37.94 -8.83
C ARG A 616 3.77 39.03 -9.83
N PRO A 617 4.20 40.29 -9.66
CA PRO A 617 3.94 41.36 -10.63
C PRO A 617 4.49 41.04 -12.04
N ILE A 618 3.89 41.66 -13.06
CA ILE A 618 4.32 41.49 -14.47
C ILE A 618 5.81 41.84 -14.65
N ALA A 619 6.26 42.94 -14.05
CA ALA A 619 7.66 43.39 -14.16
C ALA A 619 8.64 42.27 -13.77
N GLN A 620 8.35 41.55 -12.67
CA GLN A 620 9.19 40.46 -12.19
C GLN A 620 9.14 39.24 -13.13
N HIS A 621 7.98 38.95 -13.72
CA HIS A 621 7.87 37.86 -14.70
C HIS A 621 8.60 38.17 -16.01
N LEU A 622 8.66 39.44 -16.42
CA LEU A 622 9.48 39.89 -17.56
C LEU A 622 10.99 39.75 -17.25
N GLU A 623 11.42 40.23 -16.09
CA GLU A 623 12.82 40.12 -15.64
C GLU A 623 13.31 38.67 -15.56
N GLN A 624 12.44 37.77 -15.11
CA GLN A 624 12.73 36.33 -15.00
C GLN A 624 12.55 35.57 -16.32
N GLY A 625 12.16 36.25 -17.40
CA GLY A 625 11.88 35.63 -18.70
C GLY A 625 10.70 34.66 -18.68
N ALA A 626 9.80 34.75 -17.71
CA ALA A 626 8.58 33.94 -17.65
C ALA A 626 7.48 34.49 -18.59
N LEU A 627 7.51 35.80 -18.84
CA LEU A 627 6.71 36.50 -19.85
C LEU A 627 7.63 37.25 -20.81
N SER A 628 7.16 37.47 -22.04
CA SER A 628 7.76 38.45 -22.97
C SER A 628 6.67 39.38 -23.48
N ARG A 629 6.99 40.65 -23.71
CA ARG A 629 6.09 41.59 -24.41
C ARG A 629 5.92 41.19 -25.88
N LEU A 630 4.74 41.42 -26.44
CA LEU A 630 4.42 41.23 -27.86
C LEU A 630 4.34 42.54 -28.62
#